data_AF-A0A956WHM8-F1
#
_entry.id   AF-A0A956WHM8-F1
#
_cell.length_a   1.000
_cell.length_b   1.000
_cell.length_c   1.000
_cell.angle_alpha   90.00
_cell.angle_beta   90.00
_cell.angle_gamma   90.00
#
_symmetry.space_group_name_H-M   'P 1'
#
loop_
_entity.id
_entity.type
_entity.pdbx_description
1 polymer ?
#
loop_
_entity_poly.entity_id
_entity_poly.type
_entity_poly.pdbx_seq_one_letter_code
_entity_poly.pdbx_strand_id
1 'polypeptide(L)'
;MRFPRLLCLVLILLLVAPPVSGPQAELPVPAAAPAVQAAPHMPGEDVSALERDQGHAGKRKSKKRKARSERKQDRQARSAVDAPAGQGETDCGPGLVPVGDTGRCTHGADPAPPGIARDLVTSQPTAREVRAAMENVACEGDGQSGYRVQVIYAYDTSGSSRHGQVVGNIRLTAAGADELMGASSRAAGKELHFLFVTDAQCNIDVQPVGLSSAAMLNFGTMITALYNGGYSRTDRIYLIFADTSSAGICGIATMVPDDRGSQNNLNNSGPSYSRVDRDCWAPQPATHELMHNLGGVQDSAPHSSKGSHCIDEWDVLCYSDQPNYPAMQYLCPDKATYQARIDCNFDDYFNPLPQPGTYLDTHWNTAESVFLRAGPGICATASQNCLGGLALATSHSSIKSKKRLRLSATVSSANARSATITVRSCRGSSCTWEQGRTIATLSGGAPSTQWKATGKGKVTFLAQVSAGDGVMTSNPVTVKIKKSKKKR
;
A
#
# COMPACT_ATOMS: atom_id res chain seq x y z
N MET A 1 17.07 -31.76 53.69
CA MET A 1 18.16 -31.98 52.73
C MET A 1 18.44 -30.68 52.00
N ARG A 2 19.70 -30.23 52.02
CA ARG A 2 20.19 -28.95 51.50
C ARG A 2 20.41 -29.04 49.99
N PHE A 3 20.06 -28.01 49.24
CA PHE A 3 20.57 -27.76 47.89
C PHE A 3 21.28 -26.39 47.85
N PRO A 4 22.52 -26.29 47.35
CA PRO A 4 23.25 -25.04 47.28
C PRO A 4 22.99 -24.30 45.95
N ARG A 5 23.09 -22.97 46.03
CA ARG A 5 23.21 -22.04 44.90
C ARG A 5 24.62 -22.15 44.32
N LEU A 6 24.75 -22.16 42.99
CA LEU A 6 26.02 -21.86 42.31
C LEU A 6 25.81 -20.74 41.30
N LEU A 7 26.55 -19.66 41.52
CA LEU A 7 26.74 -18.49 40.69
C LEU A 7 27.73 -18.85 39.57
N CYS A 8 27.48 -18.49 38.32
CA CYS A 8 28.50 -18.48 37.26
C CYS A 8 28.51 -17.12 36.57
N LEU A 9 29.59 -16.38 36.87
CA LEU A 9 30.03 -15.17 36.18
C LEU A 9 30.61 -15.58 34.81
N VAL A 10 30.22 -14.90 33.74
CA VAL A 10 30.94 -14.95 32.45
C VAL A 10 31.58 -13.59 32.22
N LEU A 11 32.90 -13.59 32.21
CA LEU A 11 33.78 -12.45 31.92
C LEU A 11 34.05 -12.45 30.40
N ILE A 12 33.64 -11.40 29.69
CA ILE A 12 33.99 -11.19 28.27
C ILE A 12 35.13 -10.16 28.21
N LEU A 13 36.31 -10.62 27.81
CA LEU A 13 37.45 -9.77 27.44
C LEU A 13 37.30 -9.35 25.97
N LEU A 14 37.19 -8.04 25.72
CA LEU A 14 37.32 -7.44 24.39
C LEU A 14 38.74 -6.91 24.23
N LEU A 15 39.54 -7.56 23.37
CA LEU A 15 40.81 -7.03 22.87
C LEU A 15 40.54 -6.31 21.53
N VAL A 16 40.75 -5.00 21.53
CA VAL A 16 40.70 -4.15 20.33
C VAL A 16 42.13 -4.05 19.78
N ALA A 17 42.32 -4.45 18.52
CA ALA A 17 43.52 -4.13 17.75
C ALA A 17 43.17 -3.08 16.67
N PRO A 18 44.01 -2.07 16.42
CA PRO A 18 43.76 -1.05 15.40
C PRO A 18 44.13 -1.54 13.98
N PRO A 19 43.47 -1.05 12.92
CA PRO A 19 43.78 -1.45 11.56
C PRO A 19 45.05 -0.76 11.02
N VAL A 20 45.86 -1.54 10.31
CA VAL A 20 47.05 -1.11 9.57
C VAL A 20 46.62 -0.65 8.18
N SER A 21 47.03 0.55 7.78
CA SER A 21 46.79 1.14 6.45
C SER A 21 47.81 0.62 5.43
N GLY A 22 47.33 0.05 4.32
CA GLY A 22 48.13 -0.28 3.13
C GLY A 22 47.52 0.35 1.87
N PRO A 23 48.31 0.63 0.82
CA PRO A 23 47.92 1.50 -0.29
C PRO A 23 46.94 0.82 -1.26
N GLN A 24 45.95 1.57 -1.71
CA GLN A 24 44.97 1.14 -2.72
C GLN A 24 45.63 1.10 -4.10
N ALA A 25 45.54 -0.06 -4.76
CA ALA A 25 45.82 -0.20 -6.18
C ALA A 25 44.55 0.18 -6.96
N GLU A 26 44.64 1.17 -7.84
CA GLU A 26 43.60 1.49 -8.83
C GLU A 26 43.46 0.33 -9.83
N LEU A 27 42.24 -0.15 -10.03
CA LEU A 27 41.88 -1.09 -11.09
C LEU A 27 40.84 -0.44 -12.03
N PRO A 28 40.89 -0.76 -13.33
CA PRO A 28 40.38 0.09 -14.40
C PRO A 28 38.86 -0.02 -14.61
N VAL A 29 38.28 1.10 -15.03
CA VAL A 29 36.87 1.25 -15.44
C VAL A 29 36.57 0.39 -16.68
N PRO A 30 35.55 -0.48 -16.67
CA PRO A 30 35.12 -1.17 -17.89
C PRO A 30 34.27 -0.24 -18.77
N ALA A 31 34.55 -0.27 -20.07
CA ALA A 31 33.89 0.51 -21.11
C ALA A 31 32.41 0.12 -21.29
N ALA A 32 31.60 1.13 -21.64
CA ALA A 32 30.18 1.02 -21.93
C ALA A 32 29.86 -0.04 -23.01
N ALA A 33 28.84 -0.86 -22.75
CA ALA A 33 28.26 -1.76 -23.74
C ALA A 33 27.49 -0.99 -24.83
N PRO A 34 27.49 -1.45 -26.10
CA PRO A 34 26.88 -0.72 -27.20
C PRO A 34 25.35 -0.88 -27.22
N ALA A 35 24.66 0.21 -27.57
CA ALA A 35 23.22 0.27 -27.80
C ALA A 35 22.80 -0.65 -28.96
N VAL A 36 21.77 -1.47 -28.74
CA VAL A 36 21.16 -2.31 -29.77
C VAL A 36 20.22 -1.45 -30.61
N GLN A 37 20.53 -1.33 -31.91
CA GLN A 37 19.75 -0.62 -32.91
C GLN A 37 18.45 -1.38 -33.25
N ALA A 38 17.33 -0.67 -33.29
CA ALA A 38 16.06 -1.16 -33.81
C ALA A 38 16.11 -1.29 -35.34
N ALA A 39 15.59 -2.40 -35.88
CA ALA A 39 15.45 -2.64 -37.31
C ALA A 39 14.26 -1.85 -37.91
N PRO A 40 14.31 -1.43 -39.19
CA PRO A 40 13.31 -0.55 -39.79
C PRO A 40 12.06 -1.31 -40.28
N HIS A 41 10.91 -0.64 -40.12
CA HIS A 41 9.58 -1.05 -40.55
C HIS A 41 9.37 -0.76 -42.05
N MET A 42 8.79 -1.70 -42.81
CA MET A 42 8.40 -1.55 -44.22
C MET A 42 6.92 -1.12 -44.32
N PRO A 43 6.53 -0.21 -45.23
CA PRO A 43 5.18 0.35 -45.27
C PRO A 43 4.20 -0.51 -46.08
N GLY A 44 2.97 -0.63 -45.56
CA GLY A 44 1.81 -1.22 -46.22
C GLY A 44 1.06 -0.22 -47.10
N GLU A 45 0.42 -0.77 -48.14
CA GLU A 45 -0.17 -0.11 -49.30
C GLU A 45 -1.47 0.68 -49.05
N ASP A 46 -1.67 1.66 -49.93
CA ASP A 46 -2.85 2.50 -50.15
C ASP A 46 -4.13 1.71 -50.52
N VAL A 47 -5.28 2.23 -50.07
CA VAL A 47 -6.51 2.29 -50.90
C VAL A 47 -7.42 3.45 -50.47
N SER A 48 -7.52 4.43 -51.36
CA SER A 48 -8.61 5.40 -51.63
C SER A 48 -9.99 4.73 -51.82
N ALA A 49 -11.19 5.31 -51.78
CA ALA A 49 -11.75 6.66 -51.64
C ALA A 49 -13.32 6.53 -51.62
N LEU A 50 -14.01 7.69 -51.61
CA LEU A 50 -15.43 7.97 -51.95
C LEU A 50 -16.42 7.83 -50.77
N GLU A 51 -17.40 8.72 -50.51
CA GLU A 51 -17.87 9.95 -51.16
C GLU A 51 -18.78 10.72 -50.18
N ARG A 52 -19.03 12.01 -50.47
CA ARG A 52 -19.89 12.93 -49.71
C ARG A 52 -21.37 12.71 -50.05
N ASP A 53 -22.26 13.02 -49.10
CA ASP A 53 -23.41 13.88 -49.45
C ASP A 53 -24.02 14.62 -48.25
N GLN A 54 -24.48 15.85 -48.49
CA GLN A 54 -25.19 16.74 -47.55
C GLN A 54 -26.68 16.79 -47.91
N GLY A 55 -27.60 16.88 -46.93
CA GLY A 55 -29.01 17.17 -47.24
C GLY A 55 -29.97 17.27 -46.05
N HIS A 56 -30.57 18.45 -45.91
CA HIS A 56 -31.41 19.01 -44.83
C HIS A 56 -32.75 18.33 -44.42
N ALA A 57 -33.14 18.68 -43.16
CA ALA A 57 -34.47 19.09 -42.66
C ALA A 57 -35.48 18.07 -42.05
N GLY A 58 -36.02 18.46 -40.88
CA GLY A 58 -37.47 18.41 -40.65
C GLY A 58 -38.05 17.50 -39.55
N LYS A 59 -38.08 18.03 -38.30
CA LYS A 59 -39.03 17.77 -37.20
C LYS A 59 -40.13 16.70 -37.42
N ARG A 60 -40.08 15.61 -36.63
CA ARG A 60 -41.20 15.06 -35.81
C ARG A 60 -40.81 13.74 -35.12
N LYS A 61 -41.40 13.51 -33.94
CA LYS A 61 -41.47 12.25 -33.15
C LYS A 61 -40.43 12.08 -32.02
N SER A 62 -40.61 12.92 -30.99
CA SER A 62 -39.99 12.83 -29.65
C SER A 62 -40.50 11.66 -28.77
N LYS A 63 -41.14 10.61 -29.30
CA LYS A 63 -41.64 9.47 -28.50
C LYS A 63 -40.94 8.12 -28.74
N LYS A 64 -39.92 8.06 -29.63
CA LYS A 64 -39.08 6.85 -29.83
C LYS A 64 -37.71 6.89 -29.11
N ARG A 65 -37.37 7.99 -28.42
CA ARG A 65 -36.08 8.15 -27.71
C ARG A 65 -36.02 7.50 -26.33
N LYS A 66 -37.16 7.19 -25.69
CA LYS A 66 -37.17 6.59 -24.34
C LYS A 66 -36.96 5.07 -24.34
N ALA A 67 -37.61 4.33 -25.24
CA ALA A 67 -37.44 2.87 -25.35
C ALA A 67 -36.09 2.43 -25.98
N ARG A 68 -35.39 3.32 -26.69
CA ARG A 68 -34.02 3.06 -27.22
C ARG A 68 -32.92 3.40 -26.19
N SER A 69 -33.26 4.16 -25.15
CA SER A 69 -32.36 4.52 -24.04
C SER A 69 -32.22 3.36 -23.05
N GLU A 70 -33.33 2.71 -22.70
CA GLU A 70 -33.36 1.60 -21.74
C GLU A 70 -32.71 0.33 -22.33
N ARG A 71 -32.91 0.05 -23.64
CA ARG A 71 -32.18 -1.04 -24.34
C ARG A 71 -30.69 -0.75 -24.59
N LYS A 72 -30.25 0.51 -24.52
CA LYS A 72 -28.81 0.87 -24.60
C LYS A 72 -28.13 0.75 -23.23
N GLN A 73 -28.84 1.08 -22.15
CA GLN A 73 -28.37 0.89 -20.78
C GLN A 73 -28.26 -0.59 -20.40
N ASP A 74 -29.20 -1.44 -20.83
CA ASP A 74 -29.10 -2.90 -20.59
C ASP A 74 -27.99 -3.60 -21.41
N ARG A 75 -27.63 -3.06 -22.59
CA ARG A 75 -26.45 -3.52 -23.33
C ARG A 75 -25.14 -2.97 -22.78
N GLN A 76 -25.12 -1.76 -22.20
CA GLN A 76 -23.94 -1.22 -21.49
C GLN A 76 -23.69 -1.93 -20.15
N ALA A 77 -24.74 -2.37 -19.44
CA ALA A 77 -24.60 -3.12 -18.20
C ALA A 77 -24.18 -4.58 -18.40
N ARG A 78 -24.46 -5.19 -19.57
CA ARG A 78 -24.02 -6.54 -19.92
C ARG A 78 -22.70 -6.61 -20.69
N SER A 79 -22.12 -5.48 -21.07
CA SER A 79 -20.81 -5.41 -21.75
C SER A 79 -19.65 -5.04 -20.81
N ALA A 80 -19.91 -4.94 -19.50
CA ALA A 80 -18.87 -4.73 -18.48
C ALA A 80 -18.20 -6.03 -18.00
N VAL A 81 -18.43 -7.15 -18.70
CA VAL A 81 -17.82 -8.46 -18.39
C VAL A 81 -16.92 -8.95 -19.53
N ASP A 82 -16.85 -8.26 -20.66
CA ASP A 82 -15.91 -8.57 -21.74
C ASP A 82 -15.19 -7.27 -22.15
N ALA A 83 -14.05 -7.01 -21.53
CA ALA A 83 -13.08 -6.07 -22.10
C ALA A 83 -12.51 -6.73 -23.36
N PRO A 84 -12.68 -6.16 -24.56
CA PRO A 84 -12.04 -6.71 -25.73
C PRO A 84 -10.53 -6.49 -25.59
N ALA A 85 -9.76 -7.57 -25.72
CA ALA A 85 -8.35 -7.51 -26.06
C ALA A 85 -8.24 -6.79 -27.41
N GLY A 86 -8.07 -5.48 -27.37
CA GLY A 86 -7.93 -4.62 -28.52
C GLY A 86 -6.53 -4.02 -28.52
N GLN A 87 -5.76 -4.37 -29.55
CA GLN A 87 -4.44 -3.85 -29.82
C GLN A 87 -4.45 -2.32 -29.83
N GLY A 88 -3.84 -1.75 -28.79
CA GLY A 88 -3.47 -0.35 -28.70
C GLY A 88 -2.31 -0.35 -27.73
N GLU A 89 -1.10 -0.24 -28.27
CA GLU A 89 0.09 0.05 -27.50
C GLU A 89 -0.29 1.18 -26.53
N THR A 90 -0.35 0.87 -25.23
CA THR A 90 -0.70 1.87 -24.23
C THR A 90 0.34 2.97 -24.37
N ASP A 91 -0.12 4.17 -24.73
CA ASP A 91 0.73 5.36 -24.65
C ASP A 91 1.01 5.60 -23.17
N CYS A 92 2.12 5.02 -22.73
CA CYS A 92 2.60 5.09 -21.37
C CYS A 92 3.13 6.48 -21.02
N GLY A 93 3.18 7.40 -22.00
CA GLY A 93 3.78 8.70 -21.82
C GLY A 93 5.30 8.63 -21.68
N PRO A 94 5.95 9.77 -21.44
CA PRO A 94 7.40 9.85 -21.33
C PRO A 94 7.95 9.03 -20.15
N GLY A 95 9.11 8.39 -20.34
CA GLY A 95 9.82 7.68 -19.26
C GLY A 95 9.24 6.31 -18.88
N LEU A 96 8.07 5.95 -19.41
CA LEU A 96 7.43 4.65 -19.17
C LEU A 96 7.35 3.82 -20.45
N VAL A 97 7.40 2.50 -20.29
CA VAL A 97 7.25 1.53 -21.39
C VAL A 97 6.10 0.56 -21.13
N PRO A 98 5.35 0.13 -22.16
CA PRO A 98 4.25 -0.82 -22.01
C PRO A 98 4.75 -2.21 -21.58
N VAL A 99 4.00 -2.87 -20.71
CA VAL A 99 4.29 -4.23 -20.23
C VAL A 99 3.38 -5.23 -20.96
N GLY A 100 3.85 -5.70 -22.12
CA GLY A 100 3.06 -6.55 -23.00
C GLY A 100 1.70 -5.93 -23.35
N ASP A 101 0.69 -6.78 -23.57
CA ASP A 101 -0.67 -6.33 -23.93
C ASP A 101 -1.57 -6.09 -22.70
N THR A 102 -0.99 -5.79 -21.53
CA THR A 102 -1.74 -5.66 -20.27
C THR A 102 -2.43 -4.32 -20.07
N GLY A 103 -2.14 -3.33 -20.92
CA GLY A 103 -2.55 -1.94 -20.71
C GLY A 103 -1.89 -1.29 -19.49
N ARG A 104 -0.77 -1.86 -19.01
CA ARG A 104 0.05 -1.34 -17.91
C ARG A 104 1.40 -0.88 -18.43
N CYS A 105 2.04 -0.01 -17.66
CA CYS A 105 3.33 0.57 -17.97
C CYS A 105 4.34 0.20 -16.88
N THR A 106 5.63 0.39 -17.14
CA THR A 106 6.71 0.29 -16.15
C THR A 106 7.75 1.36 -16.47
N HIS A 107 8.44 1.88 -15.46
CA HIS A 107 9.55 2.82 -15.67
C HIS A 107 10.84 2.09 -16.08
N GLY A 108 10.88 0.76 -15.90
CA GLY A 108 12.07 -0.04 -16.13
C GLY A 108 12.40 -0.87 -14.91
N ALA A 109 13.59 -1.46 -14.91
CA ALA A 109 14.03 -2.28 -13.80
C ALA A 109 14.97 -1.51 -12.89
N ASP A 110 14.78 -1.72 -11.60
CA ASP A 110 15.55 -1.03 -10.57
C ASP A 110 16.81 -1.82 -10.27
N PRO A 111 18.00 -1.21 -10.40
CA PRO A 111 19.24 -1.91 -10.13
C PRO A 111 19.35 -2.23 -8.64
N ALA A 112 20.03 -3.32 -8.31
CA ALA A 112 20.39 -3.60 -6.92
C ALA A 112 21.29 -2.46 -6.37
N PRO A 113 21.00 -1.94 -5.16
CA PRO A 113 21.88 -0.96 -4.53
C PRO A 113 23.34 -1.48 -4.44
N PRO A 114 24.35 -0.63 -4.71
CA PRO A 114 25.75 -1.04 -4.60
C PRO A 114 26.07 -1.62 -3.21
N GLY A 115 26.63 -2.83 -3.16
CA GLY A 115 27.07 -3.46 -1.90
C GLY A 115 26.05 -4.32 -1.16
N ILE A 116 24.83 -4.51 -1.70
CA ILE A 116 23.93 -5.57 -1.21
C ILE A 116 24.58 -6.94 -1.46
N ALA A 117 24.72 -7.75 -0.41
CA ALA A 117 25.21 -9.11 -0.54
C ALA A 117 24.21 -9.93 -1.39
N ARG A 118 24.69 -10.47 -2.51
CA ARG A 118 23.94 -11.46 -3.29
C ARG A 118 23.69 -12.67 -2.39
N ASP A 119 22.46 -13.16 -2.33
CA ASP A 119 21.99 -14.19 -1.37
C ASP A 119 21.72 -13.71 0.08
N LEU A 120 20.96 -12.63 0.27
CA LEU A 120 20.49 -12.15 1.60
C LEU A 120 19.75 -13.23 2.42
N VAL A 121 19.20 -14.24 1.76
CA VAL A 121 18.52 -15.38 2.40
C VAL A 121 19.55 -16.48 2.71
N THR A 122 20.36 -16.25 3.75
CA THR A 122 21.43 -17.19 4.14
C THR A 122 20.95 -18.40 4.94
N SER A 123 19.71 -18.36 5.45
CA SER A 123 19.13 -19.45 6.25
C SER A 123 17.60 -19.46 6.23
N GLN A 124 17.05 -20.65 6.44
CA GLN A 124 15.62 -20.84 6.65
C GLN A 124 15.16 -20.28 7.99
N PRO A 125 14.08 -19.48 8.04
CA PRO A 125 13.52 -19.05 9.30
C PRO A 125 12.88 -20.23 10.03
N THR A 126 12.91 -20.17 11.35
CA THR A 126 12.21 -21.12 12.20
C THR A 126 10.70 -20.98 12.03
N ALA A 127 9.96 -22.07 12.27
CA ALA A 127 8.51 -22.05 12.27
C ALA A 127 7.92 -21.04 13.28
N ARG A 128 8.66 -20.72 14.36
CA ARG A 128 8.27 -19.71 15.35
C ARG A 128 8.36 -18.30 14.78
N GLU A 129 9.42 -17.98 14.06
CA GLU A 129 9.58 -16.66 13.41
C GLU A 129 8.50 -16.44 12.37
N VAL A 130 8.26 -17.43 11.50
CA VAL A 130 7.19 -17.34 10.49
C VAL A 130 5.83 -17.13 11.16
N ARG A 131 5.50 -17.91 12.20
CA ARG A 131 4.24 -17.75 12.93
C ARG A 131 4.09 -16.36 13.55
N ALA A 132 5.13 -15.86 14.22
CA ALA A 132 5.11 -14.54 14.83
C ALA A 132 4.89 -13.42 13.81
N ALA A 133 5.45 -13.56 12.60
CA ALA A 133 5.18 -12.59 11.53
C ALA A 133 3.74 -12.68 11.00
N MET A 134 3.19 -13.88 10.84
CA MET A 134 1.82 -14.06 10.37
C MET A 134 0.77 -13.58 11.38
N GLU A 135 1.08 -13.54 12.68
CA GLU A 135 0.19 -12.97 13.71
C GLU A 135 -0.10 -11.47 13.48
N ASN A 136 0.78 -10.76 12.77
CA ASN A 136 0.59 -9.34 12.45
C ASN A 136 -0.11 -9.12 11.09
N VAL A 137 -0.23 -10.17 10.26
CA VAL A 137 -0.88 -10.08 8.95
C VAL A 137 -2.39 -10.19 9.12
N ALA A 138 -3.13 -9.25 8.52
CA ALA A 138 -4.58 -9.25 8.59
C ALA A 138 -5.18 -10.47 7.84
N CYS A 139 -5.84 -11.35 8.59
CA CYS A 139 -6.62 -12.47 8.04
C CYS A 139 -8.10 -12.09 7.96
N GLU A 140 -8.49 -11.41 6.88
CA GLU A 140 -9.86 -10.93 6.70
C GLU A 140 -10.73 -11.88 5.87
N GLY A 141 -11.91 -12.22 6.42
CA GLY A 141 -12.94 -12.97 5.71
C GLY A 141 -12.52 -14.41 5.42
N ASP A 142 -12.59 -14.81 4.16
CA ASP A 142 -12.13 -16.12 3.67
C ASP A 142 -10.64 -16.13 3.29
N GLY A 143 -9.92 -15.01 3.47
CA GLY A 143 -8.53 -14.85 3.05
C GLY A 143 -8.34 -14.70 1.55
N GLN A 144 -9.41 -14.68 0.76
CA GLN A 144 -9.36 -14.82 -0.70
C GLN A 144 -10.18 -13.75 -1.43
N SER A 145 -11.30 -13.30 -0.88
CA SER A 145 -12.26 -12.44 -1.58
C SER A 145 -11.91 -10.95 -1.51
N GLY A 146 -12.20 -10.22 -2.59
CA GLY A 146 -11.96 -8.78 -2.72
C GLY A 146 -10.51 -8.43 -3.07
N TYR A 147 -10.21 -7.13 -3.08
CA TYR A 147 -8.89 -6.59 -3.41
C TYR A 147 -7.82 -7.12 -2.46
N ARG A 148 -6.77 -7.73 -3.02
CA ARG A 148 -5.67 -8.35 -2.27
C ARG A 148 -4.34 -8.29 -3.04
N VAL A 149 -3.25 -8.36 -2.29
CA VAL A 149 -1.92 -8.72 -2.78
C VAL A 149 -1.79 -10.25 -2.75
N GLN A 150 -1.54 -10.87 -3.90
CA GLN A 150 -1.33 -12.31 -4.02
C GLN A 150 0.14 -12.58 -4.28
N VAL A 151 0.76 -13.40 -3.41
CA VAL A 151 2.19 -13.66 -3.47
C VAL A 151 2.48 -14.87 -4.34
N ILE A 152 3.42 -14.70 -5.27
CA ILE A 152 3.88 -15.74 -6.20
C ILE A 152 5.36 -16.00 -5.93
N TYR A 153 5.72 -17.28 -5.85
CA TYR A 153 7.11 -17.73 -5.98
C TYR A 153 7.32 -18.21 -7.40
N ALA A 154 8.03 -17.43 -8.21
CA ALA A 154 8.32 -17.79 -9.60
C ALA A 154 9.69 -18.48 -9.71
N TYR A 155 9.76 -19.62 -10.39
CA TYR A 155 11.00 -20.37 -10.59
C TYR A 155 11.19 -20.78 -12.05
N ASP A 156 12.44 -20.94 -12.47
CA ASP A 156 12.76 -21.44 -13.82
C ASP A 156 12.48 -22.95 -13.91
N THR A 157 11.65 -23.34 -14.87
CA THR A 157 11.31 -24.73 -15.20
C THR A 157 12.48 -25.54 -15.75
N SER A 158 13.59 -24.91 -16.14
CA SER A 158 14.83 -25.63 -16.43
C SER A 158 15.47 -26.26 -15.19
N GLY A 159 15.06 -25.82 -13.99
CA GLY A 159 15.47 -26.36 -12.70
C GLY A 159 14.29 -26.90 -11.89
N SER A 160 14.59 -27.34 -10.67
CA SER A 160 13.58 -27.77 -9.71
C SER A 160 13.12 -26.61 -8.83
N SER A 161 11.83 -26.59 -8.51
CA SER A 161 11.27 -25.64 -7.53
C SER A 161 11.96 -25.78 -6.16
N ARG A 162 12.33 -24.65 -5.56
CA ARG A 162 12.81 -24.56 -4.17
C ARG A 162 11.75 -24.02 -3.23
N HIS A 163 10.48 -24.02 -3.63
CA HIS A 163 9.37 -23.42 -2.86
C HIS A 163 9.34 -23.91 -1.41
N GLY A 164 9.41 -25.23 -1.18
CA GLY A 164 9.39 -25.81 0.16
C GLY A 164 10.59 -25.42 1.03
N GLN A 165 11.67 -24.93 0.40
CA GLN A 165 12.78 -24.31 1.10
C GLN A 165 12.38 -22.85 1.37
N VAL A 166 12.14 -22.02 0.36
CA VAL A 166 12.10 -20.55 0.56
C VAL A 166 10.77 -19.95 1.02
N VAL A 167 9.67 -20.72 1.10
CA VAL A 167 8.34 -20.18 1.42
C VAL A 167 8.29 -19.44 2.77
N GLY A 168 9.05 -19.90 3.77
CA GLY A 168 9.16 -19.21 5.06
C GLY A 168 9.78 -17.82 4.92
N ASN A 169 10.85 -17.68 4.14
CA ASN A 169 11.51 -16.41 3.87
C ASN A 169 10.59 -15.44 3.11
N ILE A 170 9.85 -15.95 2.13
CA ILE A 170 8.91 -15.14 1.33
C ILE A 170 7.78 -14.61 2.22
N ARG A 171 7.21 -15.45 3.09
CA ARG A 171 6.19 -15.03 4.06
C ARG A 171 6.70 -13.96 5.02
N LEU A 172 7.91 -14.13 5.57
CA LEU A 172 8.54 -13.12 6.42
C LEU A 172 8.75 -11.80 5.67
N THR A 173 9.20 -11.87 4.42
CA THR A 173 9.47 -10.70 3.61
C THR A 173 8.20 -9.92 3.30
N ALA A 174 7.14 -10.61 2.87
CA ALA A 174 5.84 -10.02 2.59
C ALA A 174 5.19 -9.41 3.84
N ALA A 175 5.24 -10.11 4.98
CA ALA A 175 4.76 -9.56 6.26
C ALA A 175 5.61 -8.37 6.73
N GLY A 176 6.91 -8.36 6.45
CA GLY A 176 7.76 -7.21 6.70
C GLY A 176 7.34 -6.01 5.86
N ALA A 177 6.99 -6.20 4.59
CA ALA A 177 6.48 -5.12 3.73
C ALA A 177 5.16 -4.55 4.27
N ASP A 178 4.30 -5.40 4.84
CA ASP A 178 3.09 -4.98 5.56
C ASP A 178 3.43 -4.13 6.79
N GLU A 179 4.39 -4.56 7.62
CA GLU A 179 4.81 -3.79 8.79
C GLU A 179 5.44 -2.45 8.40
N LEU A 180 6.16 -2.36 7.27
CA LEU A 180 6.66 -1.08 6.76
C LEU A 180 5.50 -0.14 6.37
N MET A 181 4.46 -0.65 5.72
CA MET A 181 3.23 0.10 5.42
C MET A 181 2.54 0.55 6.73
N GLY A 182 2.33 -0.37 7.66
CA GLY A 182 1.76 -0.11 8.98
C GLY A 182 2.50 0.98 9.74
N ALA A 183 3.81 0.86 9.84
CA ALA A 183 4.60 1.78 10.63
C ALA A 183 4.83 3.15 9.93
N SER A 184 4.86 3.20 8.58
CA SER A 184 4.90 4.48 7.83
C SER A 184 3.60 5.24 7.98
N SER A 185 2.48 4.54 7.80
CA SER A 185 1.14 5.13 7.89
C SER A 185 0.78 5.55 9.33
N ARG A 186 1.18 4.74 10.32
CA ARG A 186 1.04 5.09 11.75
C ARG A 186 1.80 6.38 12.10
N ALA A 187 2.96 6.63 11.50
CA ALA A 187 3.70 7.89 11.69
C ALA A 187 2.91 9.11 11.18
N ALA A 188 2.09 8.94 10.14
CA ALA A 188 1.16 9.96 9.64
C ALA A 188 -0.13 10.10 10.48
N GLY A 189 -0.31 9.26 11.50
CA GLY A 189 -1.49 9.27 12.38
C GLY A 189 -2.63 8.36 11.96
N LYS A 190 -2.47 7.54 10.90
CA LYS A 190 -3.43 6.50 10.52
C LYS A 190 -2.74 5.26 10.01
N GLU A 191 -2.94 4.15 10.71
CA GLU A 191 -2.35 2.87 10.33
C GLU A 191 -3.14 2.18 9.21
N LEU A 192 -2.43 1.86 8.14
CA LEU A 192 -2.86 1.12 6.96
C LEU A 192 -1.98 -0.12 6.80
N HIS A 193 -2.52 -1.17 6.20
CA HIS A 193 -1.85 -2.44 5.89
C HIS A 193 -2.26 -2.91 4.50
N PHE A 194 -1.37 -3.65 3.85
CA PHE A 194 -1.71 -4.42 2.67
C PHE A 194 -2.61 -5.59 3.08
N LEU A 195 -3.61 -5.90 2.25
CA LEU A 195 -4.35 -7.14 2.44
C LEU A 195 -3.75 -8.25 1.57
N PHE A 196 -3.10 -9.22 2.19
CA PHE A 196 -2.60 -10.38 1.48
C PHE A 196 -3.68 -11.44 1.27
N VAL A 197 -3.54 -12.23 0.20
CA VAL A 197 -4.24 -13.51 0.08
C VAL A 197 -3.66 -14.45 1.15
N THR A 198 -4.53 -15.11 1.93
CA THR A 198 -4.13 -16.02 3.00
C THR A 198 -4.78 -17.40 2.86
N ASP A 199 -4.08 -18.42 3.36
CA ASP A 199 -4.62 -19.77 3.51
C ASP A 199 -5.61 -19.87 4.69
N ALA A 200 -6.22 -21.05 4.87
CA ALA A 200 -7.19 -21.31 5.94
C ALA A 200 -6.58 -21.23 7.35
N GLN A 201 -5.26 -21.22 7.46
CA GLN A 201 -4.50 -21.07 8.70
C GLN A 201 -4.00 -19.62 8.88
N CYS A 202 -4.49 -18.68 8.06
CA CYS A 202 -4.13 -17.27 8.10
C CYS A 202 -2.65 -16.99 7.82
N ASN A 203 -1.94 -17.90 7.13
CA ASN A 203 -0.63 -17.55 6.60
C ASN A 203 -0.81 -16.93 5.22
N ILE A 204 0.07 -16.00 4.83
CA ILE A 204 0.15 -15.52 3.45
C ILE A 204 0.28 -16.73 2.52
N ASP A 205 -0.63 -16.82 1.55
CA ASP A 205 -0.58 -17.84 0.50
C ASP A 205 0.52 -17.48 -0.49
N VAL A 206 1.44 -18.42 -0.73
CA VAL A 206 2.59 -18.24 -1.62
C VAL A 206 2.50 -19.31 -2.70
N GLN A 207 2.07 -18.92 -3.89
CA GLN A 207 1.81 -19.86 -4.97
C GLN A 207 3.07 -20.11 -5.79
N PRO A 208 3.56 -21.36 -5.91
CA PRO A 208 4.69 -21.67 -6.77
C PRO A 208 4.26 -21.71 -8.23
N VAL A 209 4.94 -20.95 -9.09
CA VAL A 209 4.70 -20.91 -10.54
C VAL A 209 5.99 -21.19 -11.29
N GLY A 210 6.00 -22.24 -12.09
CA GLY A 210 7.11 -22.55 -12.98
C GLY A 210 6.99 -21.74 -14.27
N LEU A 211 8.05 -21.01 -14.62
CA LEU A 211 8.13 -20.20 -15.84
C LEU A 211 9.32 -20.65 -16.71
N SER A 212 9.30 -20.28 -17.99
CA SER A 212 10.45 -20.51 -18.87
C SER A 212 11.62 -19.59 -18.49
N SER A 213 12.85 -19.97 -18.85
CA SER A 213 14.02 -19.10 -18.65
C SER A 213 13.85 -17.71 -19.28
N ALA A 214 13.19 -17.63 -20.45
CA ALA A 214 12.89 -16.36 -21.10
C ALA A 214 11.95 -15.47 -20.26
N ALA A 215 10.90 -16.05 -19.66
CA ALA A 215 10.03 -15.34 -18.73
C ALA A 215 10.79 -14.93 -17.46
N MET A 216 11.67 -15.78 -16.92
CA MET A 216 12.49 -15.43 -15.76
C MET A 216 13.49 -14.29 -16.06
N LEU A 217 13.87 -14.05 -17.31
CA LEU A 217 14.77 -12.96 -17.70
C LEU A 217 14.05 -11.66 -18.08
N ASN A 218 12.84 -11.73 -18.64
CA ASN A 218 12.14 -10.57 -19.18
C ASN A 218 10.78 -10.35 -18.52
N PHE A 219 10.58 -9.17 -17.92
CA PHE A 219 9.36 -8.85 -17.18
C PHE A 219 8.08 -8.91 -18.02
N GLY A 220 8.07 -8.33 -19.23
CA GLY A 220 6.90 -8.42 -20.12
C GLY A 220 6.54 -9.86 -20.50
N THR A 221 7.55 -10.69 -20.75
CA THR A 221 7.38 -12.12 -21.03
C THR A 221 6.85 -12.88 -19.80
N MET A 222 7.35 -12.56 -18.59
CA MET A 222 6.82 -13.07 -17.32
C MET A 222 5.35 -12.74 -17.15
N ILE A 223 4.98 -11.47 -17.29
CA ILE A 223 3.61 -11.02 -17.07
C ILE A 223 2.67 -11.64 -18.10
N THR A 224 3.09 -11.74 -19.36
CA THR A 224 2.32 -12.45 -20.40
C THR A 224 2.08 -13.92 -20.03
N ALA A 225 3.10 -14.62 -19.54
CA ALA A 225 2.98 -16.01 -19.11
C ALA A 225 2.05 -16.16 -17.89
N LEU A 226 2.18 -15.29 -16.89
CA LEU A 226 1.31 -15.27 -15.71
C LEU A 226 -0.14 -14.96 -16.07
N TYR A 227 -0.37 -13.94 -16.90
CA TYR A 227 -1.70 -13.58 -17.38
C TYR A 227 -2.38 -14.77 -18.08
N ASN A 228 -1.68 -15.40 -19.02
CA ASN A 228 -2.16 -16.59 -19.74
C ASN A 228 -2.35 -17.80 -18.81
N GLY A 229 -1.59 -17.86 -17.70
CA GLY A 229 -1.74 -18.84 -16.63
C GLY A 229 -2.91 -18.58 -15.67
N GLY A 230 -3.69 -17.52 -15.86
CA GLY A 230 -4.87 -17.18 -15.04
C GLY A 230 -4.61 -16.17 -13.93
N TYR A 231 -3.39 -15.60 -13.84
CA TYR A 231 -3.05 -14.52 -12.93
C TYR A 231 -3.43 -13.16 -13.53
N SER A 232 -4.72 -12.95 -13.82
CA SER A 232 -5.25 -11.79 -14.57
C SER A 232 -6.39 -11.07 -13.86
N ARG A 233 -6.64 -11.36 -12.57
CA ARG A 233 -7.76 -10.78 -11.83
C ARG A 233 -7.55 -9.29 -11.57
N THR A 234 -8.60 -8.50 -11.78
CA THR A 234 -8.57 -7.05 -11.57
C THR A 234 -8.64 -6.62 -10.10
N ASP A 235 -8.92 -7.54 -9.20
CA ASP A 235 -8.86 -7.33 -7.75
C ASP A 235 -7.54 -7.85 -7.16
N ARG A 236 -6.48 -7.90 -7.97
CA ARG A 236 -5.16 -8.40 -7.56
C ARG A 236 -4.01 -7.46 -7.90
N ILE A 237 -3.13 -7.33 -6.93
CA ILE A 237 -1.71 -7.06 -7.16
C ILE A 237 -0.99 -8.40 -7.00
N TYR A 238 -0.17 -8.79 -7.97
CA TYR A 238 0.63 -10.01 -7.93
C TYR A 238 2.07 -9.63 -7.56
N LEU A 239 2.45 -9.91 -6.30
CA LEU A 239 3.82 -9.70 -5.81
C LEU A 239 4.64 -10.97 -6.05
N ILE A 240 5.57 -10.89 -6.99
CA ILE A 240 6.32 -12.03 -7.50
C ILE A 240 7.72 -12.02 -6.92
N PHE A 241 8.03 -13.01 -6.10
CA PHE A 241 9.40 -13.32 -5.68
C PHE A 241 10.02 -14.25 -6.72
N ALA A 242 10.83 -13.69 -7.61
CA ALA A 242 11.46 -14.42 -8.70
C ALA A 242 12.77 -15.07 -8.21
N ASP A 243 12.83 -16.40 -8.31
CA ASP A 243 13.99 -17.20 -7.92
C ASP A 243 15.08 -17.16 -8.98
N THR A 244 15.65 -15.98 -9.17
CA THR A 244 16.73 -15.74 -10.10
C THR A 244 17.60 -14.59 -9.62
N SER A 245 18.86 -14.61 -10.03
CA SER A 245 19.80 -13.50 -9.93
C SER A 245 20.38 -13.13 -11.30
N SER A 246 19.94 -13.80 -12.37
CA SER A 246 20.50 -13.67 -13.72
C SER A 246 19.94 -12.47 -14.49
N ALA A 247 18.81 -11.89 -14.06
CA ALA A 247 18.27 -10.69 -14.70
C ALA A 247 19.05 -9.42 -14.31
N GLY A 248 19.81 -9.44 -13.20
CA GLY A 248 20.65 -8.32 -12.78
C GLY A 248 19.88 -7.13 -12.20
N ILE A 249 18.65 -7.35 -11.76
CA ILE A 249 17.75 -6.32 -11.22
C ILE A 249 17.42 -6.62 -9.76
N CYS A 250 16.96 -5.62 -9.02
CA CYS A 250 16.42 -5.78 -7.67
C CYS A 250 14.91 -6.02 -7.73
N GLY A 251 14.22 -5.14 -8.45
CA GLY A 251 12.80 -5.24 -8.70
C GLY A 251 12.35 -4.47 -9.94
N ILE A 252 11.07 -4.66 -10.25
CA ILE A 252 10.36 -3.99 -11.33
C ILE A 252 8.86 -4.14 -11.11
N ALA A 253 8.11 -3.08 -11.35
CA ALA A 253 6.66 -3.07 -11.17
C ALA A 253 5.92 -2.42 -12.33
N THR A 254 4.65 -2.83 -12.46
CA THR A 254 3.69 -2.13 -13.30
C THR A 254 3.10 -0.93 -12.57
N MET A 255 2.85 0.15 -13.30
CA MET A 255 2.11 1.34 -12.88
C MET A 255 1.32 1.93 -14.05
N VAL A 256 0.52 2.97 -13.78
CA VAL A 256 -0.16 3.79 -14.80
C VAL A 256 0.09 5.27 -14.51
N PRO A 257 0.41 6.10 -15.52
CA PRO A 257 0.50 7.56 -15.38
C PRO A 257 -0.92 8.15 -15.27
N ASP A 258 -1.47 8.10 -14.07
CA ASP A 258 -2.80 8.59 -13.74
C ASP A 258 -2.76 9.25 -12.37
N ASP A 259 -2.72 10.58 -12.37
CA ASP A 259 -2.63 11.39 -11.16
C ASP A 259 -3.97 11.98 -10.71
N ARG A 260 -5.09 11.47 -11.25
CA ARG A 260 -6.42 11.92 -10.83
C ARG A 260 -6.69 11.43 -9.40
N GLY A 261 -6.98 12.33 -8.46
CA GLY A 261 -7.32 11.99 -7.06
C GLY A 261 -8.67 11.28 -6.85
N SER A 262 -9.34 10.81 -7.91
CA SER A 262 -10.63 10.15 -7.82
C SER A 262 -10.49 8.63 -7.68
N GLN A 263 -11.46 7.99 -7.03
CA GLN A 263 -11.43 6.53 -6.79
C GLN A 263 -11.52 5.65 -8.05
N ASN A 264 -11.80 6.24 -9.23
CA ASN A 264 -11.71 5.56 -10.53
C ASN A 264 -10.32 5.71 -11.19
N ASN A 265 -9.31 6.14 -10.44
CA ASN A 265 -7.91 6.13 -10.86
C ASN A 265 -7.51 4.71 -11.31
N LEU A 266 -6.76 4.61 -12.40
CA LEU A 266 -6.38 3.33 -13.01
C LEU A 266 -5.41 2.52 -12.14
N ASN A 267 -4.67 3.18 -11.24
CA ASN A 267 -3.83 2.54 -10.22
C ASN A 267 -4.66 1.92 -9.07
N ASN A 268 -5.95 2.29 -8.95
CA ASN A 268 -6.86 1.77 -7.92
C ASN A 268 -7.52 0.42 -8.31
N SER A 269 -6.91 -0.32 -9.24
CA SER A 269 -7.38 -1.61 -9.73
C SER A 269 -6.22 -2.40 -10.34
N GLY A 270 -6.35 -3.72 -10.38
CA GLY A 270 -5.43 -4.61 -11.07
C GLY A 270 -5.94 -5.05 -12.46
N PRO A 271 -5.36 -6.11 -13.04
CA PRO A 271 -4.21 -6.80 -12.51
C PRO A 271 -2.99 -5.86 -12.58
N SER A 272 -2.25 -5.82 -11.48
CA SER A 272 -0.94 -5.17 -11.39
C SER A 272 0.08 -6.21 -10.94
N TYR A 273 1.33 -6.02 -11.34
CA TYR A 273 2.40 -6.99 -11.12
C TYR A 273 3.64 -6.29 -10.61
N SER A 274 4.27 -6.88 -9.60
CA SER A 274 5.58 -6.49 -9.11
C SER A 274 6.46 -7.73 -9.06
N ARG A 275 7.75 -7.55 -9.31
CA ARG A 275 8.75 -8.60 -9.23
C ARG A 275 9.90 -8.14 -8.34
N VAL A 276 10.36 -9.03 -7.47
CA VAL A 276 11.58 -8.87 -6.67
C VAL A 276 12.48 -10.08 -6.88
N ASP A 277 13.71 -9.84 -7.29
CA ASP A 277 14.70 -10.89 -7.55
C ASP A 277 15.37 -11.38 -6.27
N ARG A 278 15.90 -12.60 -6.31
CA ARG A 278 16.38 -13.33 -5.13
C ARG A 278 17.39 -12.56 -4.29
N ASP A 279 18.30 -11.84 -4.93
CA ASP A 279 19.33 -11.05 -4.24
C ASP A 279 18.73 -9.86 -3.45
N CYS A 280 17.47 -9.53 -3.70
CA CYS A 280 16.73 -8.42 -3.10
C CYS A 280 15.47 -8.86 -2.33
N TRP A 281 15.34 -10.15 -1.97
CA TRP A 281 14.23 -10.63 -1.14
C TRP A 281 14.31 -10.08 0.29
N ALA A 282 13.85 -8.84 0.44
CA ALA A 282 13.77 -8.09 1.69
C ALA A 282 12.51 -7.22 1.70
N PRO A 283 12.03 -6.80 2.89
CA PRO A 283 10.81 -5.99 3.01
C PRO A 283 10.85 -4.69 2.20
N GLN A 284 11.99 -3.99 2.19
CA GLN A 284 12.12 -2.69 1.54
C GLN A 284 11.92 -2.77 0.02
N PRO A 285 12.59 -3.66 -0.75
CA PRO A 285 12.31 -3.78 -2.18
C PRO A 285 10.88 -4.24 -2.46
N ALA A 286 10.33 -5.17 -1.66
CA ALA A 286 8.93 -5.57 -1.83
C ALA A 286 7.95 -4.40 -1.61
N THR A 287 8.20 -3.56 -0.60
CA THR A 287 7.41 -2.33 -0.38
C THR A 287 7.58 -1.35 -1.52
N HIS A 288 8.81 -1.13 -2.02
CA HIS A 288 9.11 -0.28 -3.18
C HIS A 288 8.23 -0.64 -4.37
N GLU A 289 8.29 -1.91 -4.81
CA GLU A 289 7.53 -2.38 -5.97
C GLU A 289 6.01 -2.35 -5.74
N LEU A 290 5.56 -2.64 -4.51
CA LEU A 290 4.14 -2.53 -4.18
C LEU A 290 3.66 -1.08 -4.28
N MET A 291 4.46 -0.09 -3.85
CA MET A 291 4.06 1.31 -3.97
C MET A 291 3.94 1.78 -5.43
N HIS A 292 4.77 1.27 -6.34
CA HIS A 292 4.57 1.45 -7.77
C HIS A 292 3.26 0.85 -8.27
N ASN A 293 2.91 -0.37 -7.83
CA ASN A 293 1.62 -0.96 -8.16
C ASN A 293 0.42 -0.16 -7.64
N LEU A 294 0.60 0.61 -6.57
CA LEU A 294 -0.40 1.55 -6.07
C LEU A 294 -0.41 2.90 -6.82
N GLY A 295 0.56 3.15 -7.70
CA GLY A 295 0.64 4.37 -8.51
C GLY A 295 1.60 5.44 -7.97
N GLY A 296 2.49 5.13 -7.03
CA GLY A 296 3.60 6.03 -6.68
C GLY A 296 4.78 5.87 -7.68
N VAL A 297 5.60 6.87 -7.93
CA VAL A 297 5.39 8.32 -7.75
C VAL A 297 4.86 8.88 -9.07
N GLN A 298 3.82 9.72 -9.05
CA GLN A 298 3.34 10.37 -10.27
C GLN A 298 4.24 11.55 -10.65
N ASP A 299 4.37 11.84 -11.94
CA ASP A 299 5.22 12.93 -12.43
C ASP A 299 4.85 14.29 -11.84
N SER A 300 3.58 14.55 -11.56
CA SER A 300 3.12 15.82 -10.98
C SER A 300 3.46 15.99 -9.49
N ALA A 301 4.01 14.98 -8.82
CA ALA A 301 4.37 15.05 -7.40
C ALA A 301 5.42 16.15 -7.15
N PRO A 302 5.35 16.85 -5.99
CA PRO A 302 6.24 17.96 -5.65
C PRO A 302 7.73 17.67 -5.82
N HIS A 303 8.19 16.49 -5.41
CA HIS A 303 9.57 16.03 -5.48
C HIS A 303 9.74 14.82 -6.41
N SER A 304 8.95 14.72 -7.49
CA SER A 304 9.13 13.68 -8.50
C SER A 304 10.47 13.81 -9.24
N SER A 305 11.13 12.68 -9.51
CA SER A 305 12.29 12.58 -10.41
C SER A 305 11.91 12.69 -11.89
N LYS A 306 10.61 12.61 -12.20
CA LYS A 306 10.02 12.38 -13.53
C LYS A 306 10.46 11.05 -14.18
N GLY A 307 10.93 10.11 -13.37
CA GLY A 307 11.24 8.72 -13.70
C GLY A 307 10.42 7.74 -12.86
N SER A 308 9.26 8.18 -12.36
CA SER A 308 8.41 7.44 -11.41
C SER A 308 8.96 7.23 -10.00
N HIS A 309 10.10 7.83 -9.68
CA HIS A 309 10.67 7.93 -8.34
C HIS A 309 10.49 9.35 -7.79
N CYS A 310 10.83 9.54 -6.51
CA CYS A 310 10.95 10.84 -5.87
C CYS A 310 12.42 11.20 -5.61
N ILE A 311 12.70 12.39 -5.08
CA ILE A 311 14.08 12.87 -4.83
C ILE A 311 14.37 13.17 -3.36
N ASP A 312 13.52 12.71 -2.45
CA ASP A 312 13.65 12.89 -1.01
C ASP A 312 14.54 11.80 -0.40
N GLU A 313 15.81 12.16 -0.19
CA GLU A 313 16.85 11.21 0.21
C GLU A 313 16.49 10.47 1.50
N TRP A 314 16.64 9.15 1.37
CA TRP A 314 16.31 8.04 2.25
C TRP A 314 14.93 7.45 2.07
N ASP A 315 13.98 8.10 1.43
CA ASP A 315 12.66 7.49 1.22
C ASP A 315 12.74 6.19 0.38
N VAL A 316 11.82 5.25 0.64
CA VAL A 316 11.76 3.96 -0.06
C VAL A 316 11.66 4.10 -1.58
N LEU A 317 10.94 5.10 -2.11
CA LEU A 317 10.74 5.32 -3.55
C LEU A 317 11.68 6.40 -4.14
N CYS A 318 12.61 6.94 -3.36
CA CYS A 318 13.40 8.07 -3.83
C CYS A 318 14.83 7.69 -4.19
N TYR A 319 15.19 7.92 -5.45
CA TYR A 319 16.57 8.00 -5.90
C TYR A 319 16.64 8.68 -7.29
N SER A 320 17.85 9.08 -7.65
CA SER A 320 18.13 9.76 -8.91
C SER A 320 18.32 8.76 -10.05
N ASP A 321 17.45 8.82 -11.04
CA ASP A 321 17.36 7.80 -12.07
C ASP A 321 17.03 8.35 -13.47
N GLN A 322 16.90 7.43 -14.43
CA GLN A 322 16.51 7.79 -15.79
C GLN A 322 15.08 8.36 -15.81
N PRO A 323 14.78 9.31 -16.71
CA PRO A 323 15.67 9.83 -17.75
C PRO A 323 16.53 11.03 -17.32
N ASN A 324 16.29 11.62 -16.14
CA ASN A 324 16.75 12.99 -15.84
C ASN A 324 17.89 13.09 -14.83
N TYR A 325 18.13 12.06 -14.03
CA TYR A 325 19.15 12.04 -12.97
C TYR A 325 19.16 13.32 -12.11
N PRO A 326 18.03 13.71 -11.51
CA PRO A 326 17.94 14.93 -10.71
C PRO A 326 18.79 14.83 -9.44
N ALA A 327 19.20 15.97 -8.89
CA ALA A 327 19.90 15.99 -7.60
C ALA A 327 18.96 15.58 -6.46
N MET A 328 19.40 14.65 -5.62
CA MET A 328 18.69 14.25 -4.41
C MET A 328 18.64 15.39 -3.39
N GLN A 329 17.56 15.45 -2.61
CA GLN A 329 17.34 16.42 -1.55
C GLN A 329 17.35 15.73 -0.18
N TYR A 330 18.11 16.26 0.79
CA TYR A 330 18.15 15.71 2.14
C TYR A 330 16.99 16.24 3.00
N LEU A 331 15.76 15.81 2.67
CA LEU A 331 14.55 16.23 3.38
C LEU A 331 14.18 15.28 4.52
N CYS A 332 14.50 13.98 4.41
CA CYS A 332 14.20 13.02 5.44
C CYS A 332 15.25 13.08 6.59
N PRO A 333 14.85 13.30 7.87
CA PRO A 333 15.78 13.63 8.95
C PRO A 333 16.80 12.56 9.36
N ASP A 334 16.51 11.27 9.13
CA ASP A 334 17.32 10.16 9.63
C ASP A 334 17.33 8.98 8.65
N LYS A 335 18.51 8.63 8.14
CA LYS A 335 18.69 7.50 7.23
C LYS A 335 18.14 6.19 7.78
N ALA A 336 18.48 5.86 9.03
CA ALA A 336 18.20 4.54 9.59
C ALA A 336 16.69 4.25 9.64
N THR A 337 15.90 5.30 9.87
CA THR A 337 14.44 5.25 9.87
C THR A 337 13.87 5.30 8.46
N TYR A 338 14.30 6.27 7.64
CA TYR A 338 13.60 6.56 6.39
C TYR A 338 13.92 5.63 5.24
N GLN A 339 15.08 4.96 5.25
CA GLN A 339 15.43 3.90 4.28
C GLN A 339 14.44 2.73 4.24
N ALA A 340 13.50 2.66 5.18
CA ALA A 340 12.41 1.70 5.22
C ALA A 340 11.04 2.37 5.49
N ARG A 341 10.89 3.66 5.20
CA ARG A 341 9.62 4.40 5.33
C ARG A 341 9.12 4.86 3.96
N ILE A 342 7.81 5.01 3.90
CA ILE A 342 7.07 5.48 2.73
C ILE A 342 6.76 6.97 2.91
N ASP A 343 7.05 7.74 1.88
CA ASP A 343 6.77 9.17 1.69
C ASP A 343 7.09 10.03 2.91
N CYS A 344 8.39 10.28 3.13
CA CYS A 344 8.81 11.24 4.14
C CYS A 344 8.17 12.61 3.87
N ASN A 345 7.75 13.33 4.92
CA ASN A 345 6.91 14.55 4.85
C ASN A 345 5.45 14.36 4.35
N PHE A 346 5.10 13.23 3.76
CA PHE A 346 3.74 12.88 3.34
C PHE A 346 3.14 13.85 2.30
N ASP A 347 3.92 14.20 1.28
CA ASP A 347 3.53 15.18 0.26
C ASP A 347 3.73 14.74 -1.19
N ASP A 348 4.40 13.60 -1.46
CA ASP A 348 4.65 13.14 -2.83
C ASP A 348 3.66 12.10 -3.35
N TYR A 349 3.38 11.05 -2.60
CA TYR A 349 2.59 9.93 -3.12
C TYR A 349 1.74 9.18 -2.08
N PHE A 350 1.97 9.37 -0.79
CA PHE A 350 1.34 8.65 0.30
C PHE A 350 1.12 9.51 1.54
N ASN A 351 -0.15 9.86 1.80
CA ASN A 351 -0.54 10.49 3.05
C ASN A 351 -1.88 9.95 3.54
N PRO A 352 -1.91 9.15 4.61
CA PRO A 352 -3.15 8.62 5.18
C PRO A 352 -4.13 9.67 5.72
N LEU A 353 -3.66 10.89 6.00
CA LEU A 353 -4.44 12.01 6.57
C LEU A 353 -4.04 13.34 5.88
N PRO A 354 -4.28 13.48 4.56
CA PRO A 354 -3.88 14.67 3.82
C PRO A 354 -4.65 15.88 4.34
N GLN A 355 -3.99 17.03 4.45
CA GLN A 355 -4.65 18.27 4.82
C GLN A 355 -5.37 18.85 3.60
N PRO A 356 -6.56 19.48 3.76
CA PRO A 356 -7.25 20.10 2.64
C PRO A 356 -6.37 21.09 1.87
N GLY A 357 -6.34 20.94 0.54
CA GLY A 357 -5.54 21.77 -0.37
C GLY A 357 -4.08 21.35 -0.56
N THR A 358 -3.61 20.26 0.06
CA THR A 358 -2.30 19.69 -0.27
C THR A 358 -2.33 18.94 -1.62
N TYR A 359 -1.16 18.59 -2.13
CA TYR A 359 -1.04 17.78 -3.34
C TYR A 359 -1.88 16.50 -3.24
N LEU A 360 -1.68 15.73 -2.16
CA LEU A 360 -2.36 14.46 -1.89
C LEU A 360 -3.83 14.58 -1.42
N ASP A 361 -4.38 15.80 -1.33
CA ASP A 361 -5.84 16.04 -1.21
C ASP A 361 -6.51 16.25 -2.58
N THR A 362 -5.72 16.59 -3.61
CA THR A 362 -6.22 16.99 -4.94
C THR A 362 -5.76 16.09 -6.08
N HIS A 363 -4.72 15.29 -5.86
CA HIS A 363 -4.11 14.37 -6.80
C HIS A 363 -4.15 12.93 -6.29
N TRP A 364 -3.61 11.97 -7.04
CA TRP A 364 -3.64 10.59 -6.63
C TRP A 364 -2.83 10.39 -5.34
N ASN A 365 -3.48 9.79 -4.34
CA ASN A 365 -2.88 9.47 -3.07
C ASN A 365 -2.98 7.96 -2.86
N THR A 366 -1.83 7.29 -2.87
CA THR A 366 -1.76 5.82 -2.76
C THR A 366 -2.37 5.31 -1.45
N ALA A 367 -2.44 6.15 -0.40
CA ALA A 367 -3.11 5.81 0.86
C ALA A 367 -4.64 5.62 0.75
N GLU A 368 -5.25 6.05 -0.36
CA GLU A 368 -6.65 5.82 -0.67
C GLU A 368 -6.91 4.54 -1.48
N SER A 369 -5.87 3.75 -1.76
CA SER A 369 -6.00 2.55 -2.58
C SER A 369 -6.90 1.48 -1.94
N VAL A 370 -7.74 0.84 -2.77
CA VAL A 370 -8.63 -0.27 -2.38
C VAL A 370 -7.88 -1.53 -1.95
N PHE A 371 -6.58 -1.64 -2.28
CA PHE A 371 -5.68 -2.72 -1.86
C PHE A 371 -5.14 -2.53 -0.44
N LEU A 372 -5.31 -1.33 0.13
CA LEU A 372 -5.00 -1.06 1.52
C LEU A 372 -6.26 -1.17 2.37
N ARG A 373 -6.05 -1.59 3.61
CA ARG A 373 -7.05 -1.43 4.67
C ARG A 373 -6.44 -0.65 5.78
N ALA A 374 -7.30 0.01 6.52
CA ALA A 374 -6.87 0.41 7.83
C ALA A 374 -6.55 -0.82 8.65
N GLY A 375 -5.46 -0.76 9.40
CA GLY A 375 -5.15 -1.82 10.33
C GLY A 375 -6.20 -1.99 11.40
N PRO A 376 -5.94 -2.85 12.39
CA PRO A 376 -6.69 -2.93 13.65
C PRO A 376 -6.76 -1.60 14.45
N GLY A 377 -6.45 -0.47 13.81
CA GLY A 377 -6.41 0.91 14.27
C GLY A 377 -7.50 1.85 13.73
N ILE A 378 -7.96 1.84 12.46
CA ILE A 378 -8.82 2.93 11.91
C ILE A 378 -9.76 2.52 10.74
N CYS A 379 -10.77 1.65 10.91
CA CYS A 379 -11.68 1.33 9.78
C CYS A 379 -12.51 2.53 9.27
N ALA A 380 -12.61 2.61 7.94
CA ALA A 380 -13.58 3.43 7.22
C ALA A 380 -14.92 2.70 7.01
N THR A 381 -15.96 3.49 6.82
CA THR A 381 -17.38 3.16 6.89
C THR A 381 -17.93 2.24 5.78
N ALA A 382 -18.73 1.25 6.18
CA ALA A 382 -20.12 1.16 5.74
C ALA A 382 -21.01 1.16 6.99
N SER A 383 -21.33 2.35 7.51
CA SER A 383 -22.20 2.55 8.68
C SER A 383 -21.84 1.73 9.93
N GLN A 384 -21.16 2.38 10.88
CA GLN A 384 -20.89 1.95 12.28
C GLN A 384 -19.45 1.44 12.55
N ASN A 385 -18.71 2.23 13.35
CA ASN A 385 -17.64 1.88 14.30
C ASN A 385 -16.64 0.73 13.98
N CYS A 386 -15.37 1.06 13.72
CA CYS A 386 -14.22 0.35 14.34
C CYS A 386 -13.12 1.40 14.64
N LEU A 387 -12.57 1.56 15.85
CA LEU A 387 -11.90 0.62 16.76
C LEU A 387 -10.47 0.30 16.34
N GLY A 388 -9.56 1.22 16.65
CA GLY A 388 -8.33 0.86 17.35
C GLY A 388 -8.65 0.11 18.65
N GLY A 389 -7.64 -0.44 19.34
CA GLY A 389 -7.84 -1.18 20.60
C GLY A 389 -8.70 -0.49 21.67
N LEU A 390 -9.01 0.80 21.49
CA LEU A 390 -10.11 1.53 22.10
C LEU A 390 -10.87 2.36 21.03
N ALA A 391 -12.20 2.29 20.97
CA ALA A 391 -13.03 3.27 20.27
C ALA A 391 -14.06 3.87 21.19
N LEU A 392 -14.46 5.06 20.77
CA LEU A 392 -15.54 5.81 21.33
C LEU A 392 -16.61 5.98 20.25
N ALA A 393 -17.87 5.83 20.63
CA ALA A 393 -19.02 6.05 19.78
C ALA A 393 -20.06 6.92 20.50
N THR A 394 -20.83 7.67 19.73
CA THR A 394 -21.98 8.43 20.24
C THR A 394 -23.28 7.85 19.68
N SER A 395 -24.36 7.83 20.46
CA SER A 395 -25.66 7.36 19.96
C SER A 395 -26.21 8.21 18.81
N HIS A 396 -25.75 9.46 18.65
CA HIS A 396 -26.19 10.37 17.59
C HIS A 396 -25.06 11.35 17.22
N SER A 397 -24.88 11.62 15.93
CA SER A 397 -23.95 12.65 15.42
C SER A 397 -24.44 14.10 15.60
N SER A 398 -25.70 14.27 16.01
CA SER A 398 -26.31 15.58 16.28
C SER A 398 -27.32 15.48 17.42
N ILE A 399 -27.33 16.44 18.33
CA ILE A 399 -28.26 16.48 19.46
C ILE A 399 -28.79 17.90 19.74
N LYS A 400 -30.02 18.02 20.26
CA LYS A 400 -30.55 19.32 20.74
C LYS A 400 -29.91 19.66 22.10
N SER A 401 -29.59 20.93 22.32
CA SER A 401 -29.15 21.43 23.63
C SER A 401 -30.11 20.99 24.73
N LYS A 402 -29.56 20.69 25.92
CA LYS A 402 -30.21 20.13 27.11
C LYS A 402 -30.63 18.66 27.02
N LYS A 403 -30.51 17.99 25.86
CA LYS A 403 -30.72 16.54 25.73
C LYS A 403 -29.45 15.76 26.04
N ARG A 404 -29.59 14.46 26.32
CA ARG A 404 -28.50 13.55 26.66
C ARG A 404 -28.19 12.64 25.47
N LEU A 405 -26.92 12.42 25.18
CA LEU A 405 -26.45 11.40 24.25
C LEU A 405 -25.69 10.32 25.02
N ARG A 406 -25.70 9.09 24.51
CA ARG A 406 -24.90 8.00 25.05
C ARG A 406 -23.54 8.01 24.38
N LEU A 407 -22.48 7.95 25.18
CA LEU A 407 -21.12 7.66 24.76
C LEU A 407 -20.83 6.22 25.13
N SER A 408 -20.39 5.41 24.17
CA SER A 408 -20.01 4.02 24.40
C SER A 408 -18.56 3.84 24.00
N ALA A 409 -17.77 3.26 24.89
CA ALA A 409 -16.40 2.87 24.59
C ALA A 409 -16.32 1.35 24.41
N THR A 410 -15.42 0.87 23.55
CA THR A 410 -15.17 -0.57 23.36
C THR A 410 -13.66 -0.79 23.29
N VAL A 411 -13.17 -1.81 24.01
CA VAL A 411 -11.75 -2.19 24.05
C VAL A 411 -11.61 -3.60 23.50
N SER A 412 -10.75 -3.81 22.50
CA SER A 412 -10.61 -5.10 21.80
C SER A 412 -9.47 -5.99 22.31
N SER A 413 -8.73 -5.61 23.36
CA SER A 413 -7.62 -6.41 23.90
C SER A 413 -8.06 -7.53 24.88
N ALA A 414 -7.22 -8.56 25.08
CA ALA A 414 -7.45 -9.66 26.03
C ALA A 414 -7.64 -9.20 27.49
N ASN A 415 -7.21 -7.98 27.82
CA ASN A 415 -7.35 -7.36 29.15
C ASN A 415 -8.57 -6.41 29.27
N ALA A 416 -9.47 -6.37 28.28
CA ALA A 416 -10.59 -5.43 28.21
C ALA A 416 -11.47 -5.40 29.47
N ARG A 417 -11.61 -6.50 30.20
CA ARG A 417 -12.45 -6.57 31.42
C ARG A 417 -11.92 -5.77 32.60
N SER A 418 -10.63 -5.46 32.62
CA SER A 418 -9.95 -4.71 33.70
C SER A 418 -9.53 -3.30 33.26
N ALA A 419 -9.88 -2.90 32.04
CA ALA A 419 -9.49 -1.62 31.45
C ALA A 419 -10.17 -0.43 32.17
N THR A 420 -9.41 0.62 32.47
CA THR A 420 -9.94 1.91 32.92
C THR A 420 -9.87 2.90 31.78
N ILE A 421 -11.02 3.40 31.34
CA ILE A 421 -11.18 4.27 30.18
C ILE A 421 -11.57 5.67 30.65
N THR A 422 -10.74 6.66 30.38
CA THR A 422 -11.08 8.06 30.61
C THR A 422 -11.65 8.65 29.32
N VAL A 423 -12.75 9.39 29.40
CA VAL A 423 -13.35 10.10 28.25
C VAL A 423 -13.22 11.60 28.49
N ARG A 424 -12.70 12.32 27.48
CA ARG A 424 -12.50 13.77 27.48
C ARG A 424 -13.28 14.44 26.35
N SER A 425 -13.47 15.75 26.45
CA SER A 425 -14.15 16.54 25.43
C SER A 425 -13.57 17.94 25.25
N CYS A 426 -13.65 18.46 24.03
CA CYS A 426 -13.30 19.82 23.64
C CYS A 426 -14.48 20.51 22.92
N ARG A 427 -14.53 21.84 22.97
CA ARG A 427 -15.41 22.63 22.10
C ARG A 427 -14.74 22.80 20.74
N GLY A 428 -15.49 22.62 19.66
CA GLY A 428 -14.96 22.73 18.29
C GLY A 428 -15.08 21.43 17.51
N SER A 429 -14.34 21.33 16.41
CA SER A 429 -14.29 20.12 15.56
C SER A 429 -13.04 19.26 15.84
N SER A 430 -12.12 19.73 16.68
CA SER A 430 -10.88 19.06 17.05
C SER A 430 -10.79 18.94 18.57
N CYS A 431 -10.03 17.97 19.03
CA CYS A 431 -9.70 17.78 20.44
C CYS A 431 -8.40 17.00 20.51
N THR A 432 -7.41 17.49 21.26
CA THR A 432 -6.29 16.67 21.72
C THR A 432 -6.54 16.17 23.14
N TRP A 433 -5.79 15.17 23.57
CA TRP A 433 -5.98 14.60 24.90
C TRP A 433 -5.71 15.61 26.01
N GLU A 434 -4.65 16.41 25.86
CA GLU A 434 -4.17 17.42 26.82
C GLU A 434 -5.16 18.59 26.95
N GLN A 435 -5.79 18.98 25.83
CA GLN A 435 -6.79 20.05 25.78
C GLN A 435 -8.17 19.60 26.30
N GLY A 436 -8.43 18.30 26.28
CA GLY A 436 -9.71 17.73 26.62
C GLY A 436 -10.05 17.85 28.10
N ARG A 437 -11.27 18.30 28.41
CA ARG A 437 -11.81 18.21 29.77
C ARG A 437 -12.40 16.83 30.01
N THR A 438 -11.99 16.14 31.08
CA THR A 438 -12.58 14.87 31.50
C THR A 438 -14.07 14.99 31.75
N ILE A 439 -14.84 14.09 31.13
CA ILE A 439 -16.29 14.00 31.27
C ILE A 439 -16.74 12.71 31.95
N ALA A 440 -15.93 11.65 31.89
CA ALA A 440 -16.20 10.38 32.57
C ALA A 440 -14.91 9.55 32.69
N THR A 441 -14.89 8.67 33.69
CA THR A 441 -13.96 7.54 33.78
C THR A 441 -14.80 6.28 33.96
N LEU A 442 -14.51 5.26 33.15
CA LEU A 442 -15.33 4.07 32.96
C LEU A 442 -14.45 2.83 33.14
N SER A 443 -15.04 1.69 33.50
CA SER A 443 -14.31 0.43 33.66
C SER A 443 -15.00 -0.72 32.92
N GLY A 444 -14.21 -1.66 32.40
CA GLY A 444 -14.68 -2.85 31.68
C GLY A 444 -14.51 -2.75 30.16
N GLY A 445 -14.88 -3.82 29.44
CA GLY A 445 -14.55 -3.96 28.01
C GLY A 445 -15.46 -3.22 27.03
N ALA A 446 -16.66 -2.84 27.48
CA ALA A 446 -17.62 -2.08 26.66
C ALA A 446 -18.48 -1.09 27.48
N PRO A 447 -17.89 -0.17 28.27
CA PRO A 447 -18.66 0.68 29.15
C PRO A 447 -19.31 1.84 28.40
N SER A 448 -20.32 2.45 29.02
CA SER A 448 -21.01 3.61 28.43
C SER A 448 -21.45 4.63 29.48
N THR A 449 -21.56 5.89 29.07
CA THR A 449 -22.03 6.99 29.92
C THR A 449 -23.00 7.91 29.17
N GLN A 450 -23.74 8.73 29.90
CA GLN A 450 -24.64 9.72 29.32
C GLN A 450 -24.10 11.14 29.53
N TRP A 451 -23.86 11.84 28.43
CA TRP A 451 -23.42 13.23 28.43
C TRP A 451 -24.55 14.19 28.06
N LYS A 452 -24.72 15.28 28.83
CA LYS A 452 -25.78 16.29 28.61
C LYS A 452 -25.25 17.45 27.75
N ALA A 453 -25.87 17.65 26.59
CA ALA A 453 -25.48 18.72 25.68
C ALA A 453 -25.78 20.12 26.23
N THR A 454 -24.79 21.01 26.20
CA THR A 454 -24.92 22.41 26.61
C THR A 454 -24.49 23.37 25.49
N GLY A 455 -25.19 24.50 25.34
CA GLY A 455 -24.85 25.53 24.37
C GLY A 455 -25.22 25.19 22.91
N LYS A 456 -24.47 25.75 21.95
CA LYS A 456 -24.58 25.53 20.50
C LYS A 456 -23.18 25.30 19.92
N GLY A 457 -23.08 24.67 18.75
CA GLY A 457 -21.80 24.44 18.06
C GLY A 457 -21.42 22.96 18.02
N LYS A 458 -20.14 22.66 17.82
CA LYS A 458 -19.62 21.28 17.82
C LYS A 458 -18.89 20.98 19.13
N VAL A 459 -18.95 19.72 19.56
CA VAL A 459 -18.15 19.18 20.66
C VAL A 459 -17.51 17.90 20.17
N THR A 460 -16.21 17.77 20.38
CA THR A 460 -15.42 16.61 19.98
C THR A 460 -14.99 15.85 21.22
N PHE A 461 -15.14 14.52 21.20
CA PHE A 461 -14.86 13.63 22.32
C PHE A 461 -13.69 12.70 21.98
N LEU A 462 -12.88 12.35 22.99
CA LEU A 462 -11.80 11.35 22.93
C LEU A 462 -11.92 10.40 24.11
N ALA A 463 -11.45 9.17 23.96
CA ALA A 463 -11.27 8.24 25.06
C ALA A 463 -9.82 7.76 25.13
N GLN A 464 -9.30 7.44 26.31
CA GLN A 464 -7.97 6.86 26.48
C GLN A 464 -7.98 5.77 27.55
N VAL A 465 -7.20 4.71 27.33
CA VAL A 465 -6.92 3.63 28.28
C VAL A 465 -5.42 3.55 28.50
N SER A 466 -5.00 3.27 29.74
CA SER A 466 -3.63 2.91 30.07
C SER A 466 -3.58 1.41 30.35
N ALA A 467 -2.83 0.66 29.54
CA ALA A 467 -2.62 -0.77 29.67
C ALA A 467 -1.11 -1.07 29.78
N GLY A 468 -0.75 -2.31 30.14
CA GLY A 468 0.65 -2.70 30.40
C GLY A 468 1.59 -2.61 29.19
N ASP A 469 1.03 -2.43 28.00
CA ASP A 469 1.69 -2.25 26.69
C ASP A 469 1.76 -0.78 26.24
N GLY A 470 1.14 0.16 26.98
CA GLY A 470 1.18 1.59 26.68
C GLY A 470 -0.15 2.32 26.87
N VAL A 471 -0.23 3.53 26.33
CA VAL A 471 -1.43 4.38 26.39
C VAL A 471 -2.12 4.38 25.03
N MET A 472 -3.38 3.96 24.97
CA MET A 472 -4.17 3.93 23.73
C MET A 472 -5.24 5.02 23.77
N THR A 473 -5.32 5.83 22.71
CA THR A 473 -6.35 6.88 22.58
C THR A 473 -7.27 6.57 21.40
N SER A 474 -8.58 6.73 21.57
CA SER A 474 -9.57 6.53 20.51
C SER A 474 -9.50 7.65 19.46
N ASN A 475 -10.02 7.37 18.27
CA ASN A 475 -10.35 8.44 17.32
C ASN A 475 -11.35 9.44 17.93
N PRO A 476 -11.26 10.73 17.55
CA PRO A 476 -12.19 11.75 18.01
C PRO A 476 -13.59 11.56 17.42
N VAL A 477 -14.63 11.69 18.25
CA VAL A 477 -16.02 11.70 17.78
C VAL A 477 -16.61 13.10 17.94
N THR A 478 -17.07 13.71 16.85
CA THR A 478 -17.65 15.06 16.87
C THR A 478 -19.16 15.04 16.79
N VAL A 479 -19.82 15.74 17.72
CA VAL A 479 -21.28 15.89 17.79
C VAL A 479 -21.70 17.35 17.55
N LYS A 480 -22.68 17.56 16.67
CA LYS A 480 -23.30 18.87 16.45
C LYS A 480 -24.43 19.16 17.45
N ILE A 481 -24.31 20.24 18.23
CA ILE A 481 -25.34 20.70 19.17
C ILE A 481 -26.24 21.76 18.52
N LYS A 482 -27.52 21.42 18.36
CA LYS A 482 -28.57 22.27 17.81
C LYS A 482 -29.29 23.04 18.92
N LYS A 483 -29.76 24.27 18.65
CA LYS A 483 -30.62 25.02 19.58
C LYS A 483 -31.90 24.23 19.89
N SER A 484 -32.32 24.22 21.16
CA SER A 484 -33.66 23.74 21.50
C SER A 484 -34.68 24.77 21.02
N LYS A 485 -35.69 24.36 20.24
CA LYS A 485 -36.86 25.22 20.00
C LYS A 485 -37.50 25.51 21.37
N LYS A 486 -37.75 26.78 21.70
CA LYS A 486 -38.62 27.14 22.84
C LYS A 486 -40.00 26.56 22.49
N LYS A 487 -40.59 25.74 23.38
CA LYS A 487 -42.03 25.54 23.33
C LYS A 487 -42.62 26.92 23.64
N ARG A 488 -43.36 27.48 22.68
CA ARG A 488 -44.26 28.60 22.93
C ARG A 488 -45.43 28.07 23.74
#